data_AF-A0A2G4T7X8-F1
#
_entry.id   AF-A0A2G4T7X8-F1
#
_cell.length_a   1.000
_cell.length_b   1.000
_cell.length_c   1.000
_cell.angle_alpha   90.00
_cell.angle_beta   90.00
_cell.angle_gamma   90.00
#
_symmetry.space_group_name_H-M   'P 1'
#
loop_
_entity.id
_entity.type
_entity.pdbx_description
1 polymer ?
#
loop_
_entity_poly.entity_id
_entity_poly.type
_entity_poly.pdbx_seq_one_letter_code
_entity_poly.pdbx_strand_id
1 'polypeptide(L)'
;MPHLNDYDQYPSFEEFEIIIQDYLKNLSSKKRDKALIDRNRYVMILQVLKDPRNTAISTAQFRFWVKKMFQLHAKQVVCHDGKPVATREEIYGILVHAHREAHHGGRDKTSALVRRRYSWIPKELIARFVRHCPFCIARRN
;
A
#
# COMPACT_ATOMS: atom_id res chain seq x y z
N MET A 1 -22.77 18.67 20.52
CA MET A 1 -21.86 17.52 20.75
C MET A 1 -20.60 17.79 19.94
N PRO A 2 -19.44 18.04 20.58
CA PRO A 2 -18.24 18.38 19.84
C PRO A 2 -17.78 17.13 19.08
N HIS A 3 -17.54 17.30 17.78
CA HIS A 3 -16.94 16.31 16.91
C HIS A 3 -15.53 16.06 17.44
N LEU A 4 -15.33 15.01 18.25
CA LEU A 4 -14.00 14.51 18.55
C LEU A 4 -13.32 14.26 17.21
N ASN A 5 -12.13 14.86 17.04
CA ASN A 5 -11.38 14.80 15.80
C ASN A 5 -11.27 13.33 15.37
N ASP A 6 -11.89 12.95 14.24
CA ASP A 6 -11.85 11.57 13.72
C ASP A 6 -10.38 11.09 13.60
N TYR A 7 -9.43 12.02 13.48
CA TYR A 7 -7.99 11.78 13.46
C TYR A 7 -7.42 11.06 14.70
N ASP A 8 -7.96 11.28 15.90
CA ASP A 8 -7.44 10.65 17.13
C ASP A 8 -7.83 9.17 17.26
N GLN A 9 -8.67 8.66 16.35
CA GLN A 9 -9.12 7.27 16.36
C GLN A 9 -8.19 6.32 15.59
N TYR A 10 -7.24 6.85 14.81
CA TYR A 10 -6.35 6.08 13.95
C TYR A 10 -4.90 6.28 14.38
N PRO A 11 -3.98 5.36 14.01
CA PRO A 11 -2.56 5.62 14.19
C PRO A 11 -2.20 6.90 13.43
N SER A 12 -1.38 7.75 14.04
CA SER A 12 -0.88 8.95 13.37
C SER A 12 -0.04 8.56 12.16
N PHE A 13 0.22 9.52 11.28
CA PHE A 13 1.11 9.27 10.13
C PHE A 13 2.52 8.87 10.59
N GLU A 14 3.03 9.47 11.67
CA GLU A 14 4.34 9.14 12.23
C GLU A 14 4.38 7.71 12.81
N GLU A 15 3.33 7.32 13.55
CA GLU A 15 3.20 5.94 14.03
C GLU A 15 3.10 4.95 12.87
N PHE A 16 2.38 5.32 11.80
CA PHE A 16 2.29 4.50 10.61
C PHE A 16 3.64 4.35 9.89
N GLU A 17 4.45 5.40 9.83
CA GLU A 17 5.79 5.33 9.28
C GLU A 17 6.69 4.38 10.09
N ILE A 18 6.57 4.37 11.42
CA ILE A 18 7.24 3.39 12.29
C ILE A 18 6.75 1.96 11.97
N ILE A 19 5.45 1.76 11.80
CA ILE A 19 4.86 0.46 11.40
C ILE A 19 5.42 -0.02 10.06
N ILE A 20 5.58 0.86 9.07
CA ILE A 20 6.20 0.53 7.79
C ILE A 20 7.67 0.14 7.99
N GLN A 21 8.43 0.91 8.77
CA GLN A 21 9.84 0.62 9.00
C GLN A 21 10.04 -0.75 9.65
N ASP A 22 9.25 -1.07 10.68
CA ASP A 22 9.30 -2.38 11.32
C ASP A 22 8.87 -3.51 10.37
N TYR A 23 7.84 -3.28 9.53
CA TYR A 23 7.46 -4.23 8.49
C TYR A 23 8.61 -4.51 7.51
N LEU A 24 9.29 -3.48 7.00
CA LEU A 24 10.39 -3.61 6.04
C LEU A 24 11.64 -4.24 6.67
N LYS A 25 11.94 -3.94 7.94
CA LYS A 25 13.06 -4.53 8.69
C LYS A 25 12.92 -6.05 8.79
N ASN A 26 11.70 -6.54 8.96
CA ASN A 26 11.37 -7.96 9.04
C ASN A 26 11.39 -8.70 7.67
N LEU A 27 11.65 -7.99 6.57
CA LEU A 27 11.82 -8.60 5.25
C LEU A 27 13.29 -8.76 4.87
N SER A 28 13.59 -9.84 4.13
CA SER A 28 14.88 -10.01 3.46
C SER A 28 15.12 -8.90 2.43
N SER A 29 16.39 -8.58 2.16
CA SER A 29 16.78 -7.54 1.20
C SER A 29 16.08 -7.67 -0.16
N LYS A 30 15.99 -8.90 -0.69
CA LYS A 30 15.30 -9.21 -1.95
C LYS A 30 13.79 -8.93 -1.92
N LYS A 31 13.13 -9.15 -0.77
CA LYS A 31 11.69 -8.88 -0.61
C LYS A 31 11.43 -7.39 -0.37
N ARG A 32 12.29 -6.73 0.40
CA ARG A 32 12.17 -5.32 0.78
C ARG A 32 12.10 -4.38 -0.41
N ASP A 33 12.98 -4.56 -1.40
CA ASP A 33 13.04 -3.71 -2.61
C ASP A 33 11.75 -3.74 -3.45
N LYS A 34 10.94 -4.79 -3.34
CA LYS A 34 9.73 -5.00 -4.14
C LYS A 34 8.43 -4.94 -3.33
N ALA A 35 8.54 -4.84 -2.00
CA ALA A 35 7.41 -4.97 -1.08
C ALA A 35 6.46 -3.78 -1.16
N LEU A 36 7.02 -2.57 -1.24
CA LEU A 36 6.28 -1.32 -1.37
C LEU A 36 6.84 -0.57 -2.58
N ILE A 37 5.98 0.12 -3.30
CA ILE A 37 6.34 0.93 -4.47
C ILE A 37 6.23 2.38 -4.05
N ASP A 38 7.36 3.08 -3.92
CA ASP A 38 7.34 4.53 -3.75
C ASP A 38 6.99 5.26 -5.05
N ARG A 39 6.74 6.56 -4.96
CA ARG A 39 6.40 7.39 -6.13
C ARG A 39 7.45 7.35 -7.24
N ASN A 40 8.74 7.34 -6.91
CA ASN A 40 9.81 7.31 -7.91
C ASN A 40 9.80 5.99 -8.68
N ARG A 41 9.66 4.87 -7.95
CA ARG A 41 9.54 3.53 -8.51
C ARG A 41 8.28 3.41 -9.36
N TYR A 42 7.16 3.96 -8.92
CA TYR A 42 5.92 4.00 -9.69
C TYR A 42 6.11 4.70 -11.04
N VAL A 43 6.79 5.85 -11.07
CA VAL A 43 7.11 6.58 -12.31
C VAL A 43 7.98 5.73 -13.24
N MET A 44 9.01 5.04 -12.71
CA MET A 44 9.83 4.14 -13.52
C MET A 44 9.03 2.97 -14.10
N ILE A 45 8.13 2.37 -13.31
CA ILE A 45 7.22 1.32 -13.77
C ILE A 45 6.36 1.86 -14.92
N LEU A 46 5.77 3.05 -14.73
CA LEU A 46 4.94 3.71 -15.73
C LEU A 46 5.72 3.97 -17.03
N GLN A 47 6.97 4.45 -16.95
CA GLN A 47 7.82 4.68 -18.12
C GLN A 47 8.10 3.38 -18.89
N VAL A 48 8.44 2.29 -18.19
CA VAL A 48 8.67 0.97 -18.83
C VAL A 48 7.41 0.45 -19.51
N LEU A 49 6.23 0.65 -18.90
CA LEU A 49 4.98 0.20 -19.50
C LEU A 49 4.52 1.07 -20.68
N LYS A 50 4.83 2.38 -20.66
CA LYS A 50 4.54 3.31 -21.75
C LYS A 50 5.40 3.03 -22.99
N ASP A 51 6.66 2.64 -22.80
CA ASP A 51 7.56 2.25 -23.89
C ASP A 51 8.29 0.94 -23.56
N PRO A 52 7.65 -0.23 -23.80
CA PRO A 52 8.21 -1.54 -23.45
C PRO A 52 9.46 -1.95 -24.24
N ARG A 53 9.77 -1.23 -25.34
CA ARG A 53 10.93 -1.49 -26.21
C ARG A 53 12.13 -0.63 -25.83
N ASN A 54 11.94 0.43 -25.06
CA ASN A 54 13.02 1.27 -24.60
C ASN A 54 13.92 0.54 -23.58
N THR A 55 15.14 0.24 -24.03
CA THR A 55 16.14 -0.48 -23.23
C THR A 55 17.01 0.44 -22.37
N ALA A 56 16.94 1.76 -22.57
CA ALA A 56 17.66 2.75 -21.76
C ALA A 56 17.03 2.94 -20.37
N ILE A 57 15.77 2.54 -20.18
CA ILE A 57 15.08 2.63 -18.90
C ILE A 57 15.53 1.48 -17.99
N SER A 58 16.27 1.82 -16.93
CA SER A 58 16.66 0.90 -15.85
C SER A 58 17.35 -0.39 -16.35
N THR A 59 17.37 -1.44 -15.52
CA THR A 59 18.02 -2.72 -15.84
C THR A 59 17.10 -3.68 -16.58
N ALA A 60 17.66 -4.64 -17.31
CA ALA A 60 16.89 -5.69 -17.99
C ALA A 60 16.02 -6.51 -17.02
N GLN A 61 16.55 -6.82 -15.83
CA GLN A 61 15.81 -7.54 -14.78
C GLN A 61 14.61 -6.72 -14.28
N PHE A 62 14.79 -5.41 -14.09
CA PHE A 62 13.71 -4.52 -13.70
C PHE A 62 12.61 -4.49 -14.76
N ARG A 63 12.96 -4.28 -16.03
CA ARG A 63 11.99 -4.27 -17.14
C ARG A 63 11.24 -5.59 -17.28
N PHE A 64 11.92 -6.72 -17.15
CA PHE A 64 11.27 -8.03 -17.17
C PHE A 64 10.27 -8.17 -16.03
N TRP A 65 10.67 -7.80 -14.80
CA TRP A 65 9.79 -7.82 -13.64
C TRP A 65 8.57 -6.91 -13.83
N VAL A 66 8.77 -5.69 -14.36
CA VAL A 66 7.66 -4.75 -14.60
C VAL A 66 6.63 -5.34 -15.57
N LYS A 67 7.09 -5.81 -16.74
CA LYS A 67 6.20 -6.38 -17.77
C LYS A 67 5.49 -7.65 -17.30
N LYS A 68 6.09 -8.38 -16.36
CA LYS A 68 5.51 -9.60 -15.78
C LYS A 68 4.45 -9.30 -14.73
N MET A 69 4.67 -8.28 -13.90
CA MET A 69 3.82 -8.02 -12.72
C MET A 69 2.73 -6.99 -12.97
N PHE A 70 2.94 -6.03 -13.87
CA PHE A 70 2.06 -4.88 -14.01
C PHE A 70 1.49 -4.74 -15.42
N GLN A 71 0.36 -4.06 -15.52
CA GLN A 71 -0.28 -3.66 -16.76
C GLN A 71 -0.57 -2.16 -16.75
N LEU A 72 -0.54 -1.53 -17.92
CA LEU A 72 -0.95 -0.13 -18.09
C LEU A 72 -2.41 -0.08 -18.51
N HIS A 73 -3.25 0.60 -17.73
CA HIS A 73 -4.64 0.84 -18.11
C HIS A 73 -4.80 2.17 -18.86
N ALA A 74 -5.92 2.35 -19.59
CA ALA A 74 -6.16 3.46 -20.52
C ALA A 74 -5.93 4.88 -19.94
N LYS A 75 -6.10 5.05 -18.63
CA LYS A 75 -5.85 6.32 -17.91
C LYS A 75 -4.39 6.51 -17.47
N GLN A 76 -3.44 5.78 -18.07
CA GLN A 76 -2.04 5.75 -17.65
C GLN A 76 -1.82 5.35 -16.19
N VAL A 77 -2.69 4.48 -15.68
CA VAL A 77 -2.62 3.94 -14.32
C VAL A 77 -1.92 2.59 -14.36
N VAL A 78 -0.93 2.41 -13.48
CA VAL A 78 -0.26 1.12 -13.29
C VAL A 78 -1.19 0.23 -12.48
N CYS A 79 -1.53 -0.91 -13.05
CA CYS A 79 -2.40 -1.90 -12.42
C CYS A 79 -1.67 -3.23 -12.21
N HIS A 80 -2.15 -4.00 -11.23
CA HIS A 80 -1.84 -5.40 -11.03
C HIS A 80 -3.16 -6.14 -10.76
N ASP A 81 -3.39 -7.25 -11.45
CA ASP A 81 -4.63 -8.04 -11.40
C ASP A 81 -5.89 -7.18 -11.57
N GLY A 82 -5.85 -6.25 -12.53
CA GLY A 82 -6.96 -5.36 -12.87
C GLY A 82 -7.24 -4.24 -11.86
N LYS A 83 -6.39 -4.05 -10.83
CA LYS A 83 -6.56 -3.03 -9.79
C LYS A 83 -5.38 -2.06 -9.75
N PRO A 84 -5.61 -0.76 -9.46
CA PRO A 84 -4.54 0.21 -9.34
C PRO A 84 -3.53 -0.20 -8.27
N VAL A 85 -2.25 -0.08 -8.59
CA VAL A 85 -1.14 -0.28 -7.65
C VAL A 85 -1.07 0.94 -6.73
N ALA A 86 -1.18 0.71 -5.42
CA ALA A 86 -1.02 1.78 -4.44
C ALA A 86 0.46 2.09 -4.22
N THR A 87 0.80 3.38 -4.19
CA THR A 87 2.15 3.81 -3.77
C THR A 87 2.27 3.83 -2.26
N ARG A 88 3.49 3.74 -1.73
CA ARG A 88 3.79 3.81 -0.28
C ARG A 88 3.09 5.01 0.37
N GLU A 89 3.15 6.16 -0.28
CA GLU A 89 2.62 7.43 0.20
C GLU A 89 1.08 7.43 0.27
N GLU A 90 0.42 6.67 -0.61
CA GLU A 90 -1.04 6.53 -0.64
C GLU A 90 -1.57 5.54 0.41
N ILE A 91 -0.74 4.56 0.84
CA ILE A 91 -1.19 3.46 1.70
C ILE A 91 -1.86 3.97 2.97
N TYR A 92 -1.28 4.97 3.64
CA TYR A 92 -1.86 5.49 4.89
C TYR A 92 -3.33 5.90 4.72
N GLY A 93 -3.61 6.76 3.72
CA GLY A 93 -4.96 7.23 3.44
C GLY A 93 -5.91 6.09 3.05
N ILE A 94 -5.41 5.13 2.27
CA ILE A 94 -6.19 3.94 1.89
C ILE A 94 -6.56 3.10 3.11
N LEU A 95 -5.64 2.90 4.05
CA LEU A 95 -5.89 2.10 5.26
C LEU A 95 -6.84 2.81 6.22
N VAL A 96 -6.67 4.11 6.46
CA VAL A 96 -7.61 4.90 7.28
C VAL A 96 -9.02 4.80 6.71
N HIS A 97 -9.16 5.05 5.40
CA HIS A 97 -10.46 4.99 4.73
C HIS A 97 -11.08 3.59 4.80
N ALA A 98 -10.33 2.55 4.44
CA ALA A 98 -10.83 1.18 4.48
C ALA A 98 -11.17 0.71 5.90
N HIS A 99 -10.40 1.12 6.91
CA HIS A 99 -10.66 0.75 8.30
C HIS A 99 -11.88 1.49 8.87
N ARG A 100 -12.07 2.76 8.50
CA ARG A 100 -13.28 3.54 8.79
C ARG A 100 -14.51 2.89 8.19
N GLU A 101 -14.46 2.53 6.90
CA GLU A 101 -15.55 1.81 6.21
C GLU A 101 -15.79 0.41 6.80
N ALA A 102 -14.75 -0.23 7.34
CA ALA A 102 -14.90 -1.48 8.08
C ALA A 102 -15.62 -1.29 9.43
N HIS A 103 -15.86 -0.05 9.86
CA HIS A 103 -16.32 0.34 11.19
C HIS A 103 -15.40 -0.21 12.28
N HIS A 104 -14.09 0.06 12.14
CA HIS A 104 -13.05 -0.48 13.02
C HIS A 104 -13.05 -2.02 13.07
N GLY A 105 -13.39 -2.64 11.94
CA GLY A 105 -13.41 -4.08 11.78
C GLY A 105 -12.01 -4.70 11.78
N GLY A 106 -11.92 -5.98 12.15
CA GLY A 106 -10.65 -6.70 12.21
C GLY A 106 -9.88 -6.77 10.88
N ARG A 107 -8.67 -7.35 10.95
CA ARG A 107 -7.73 -7.49 9.82
C ARG A 107 -8.40 -7.97 8.54
N ASP A 108 -9.18 -9.04 8.61
CA ASP A 108 -9.70 -9.70 7.40
C ASP A 108 -10.79 -8.85 6.72
N LYS A 109 -11.66 -8.19 7.50
CA LYS A 109 -12.66 -7.25 6.97
C LYS A 109 -11.99 -6.03 6.31
N THR A 110 -11.01 -5.42 6.99
CA THR A 110 -10.26 -4.28 6.45
C THR A 110 -9.49 -4.70 5.18
N SER A 111 -8.85 -5.88 5.20
CA SER A 111 -8.13 -6.41 4.03
C SER A 111 -9.03 -6.64 2.83
N ALA A 112 -10.27 -7.11 3.04
CA ALA A 112 -11.23 -7.31 1.96
C ALA A 112 -11.59 -6.00 1.27
N LEU A 113 -11.82 -4.92 2.04
CA LEU A 113 -12.12 -3.59 1.49
C LEU A 113 -10.96 -3.01 0.71
N VAL A 114 -9.73 -3.10 1.24
CA VAL A 114 -8.51 -2.66 0.54
C VAL A 114 -8.37 -3.42 -0.79
N ARG A 115 -8.44 -4.75 -0.75
CA ARG A 115 -8.26 -5.62 -1.92
C ARG A 115 -9.38 -5.49 -2.95
N ARG A 116 -10.53 -4.93 -2.61
CA ARG A 116 -11.60 -4.64 -3.58
C ARG A 116 -11.21 -3.51 -4.52
N ARG A 117 -10.41 -2.54 -4.05
CA ARG A 117 -10.12 -1.29 -4.78
C ARG A 117 -8.67 -1.14 -5.21
N TYR A 118 -7.73 -1.66 -4.44
CA TYR A 118 -6.30 -1.46 -4.68
C TYR A 118 -5.54 -2.79 -4.73
N SER A 119 -4.36 -2.75 -5.35
CA SER A 119 -3.38 -3.83 -5.36
C SER A 119 -2.06 -3.36 -4.73
N TRP A 120 -1.14 -4.31 -4.55
CA TRP A 120 0.21 -4.07 -4.06
C TRP A 120 0.34 -3.57 -2.61
N ILE A 121 -0.69 -3.79 -1.79
CA ILE A 121 -0.64 -3.51 -0.34
C ILE A 121 -0.47 -4.83 0.43
N PRO A 122 0.64 -5.03 1.16
CA PRO A 122 0.88 -6.27 1.90
C PRO A 122 -0.16 -6.52 3.01
N LYS A 123 -0.72 -7.73 3.08
CA LYS A 123 -1.71 -8.10 4.13
C LYS A 123 -1.16 -7.93 5.55
N GLU A 124 0.12 -8.21 5.73
CA GLU A 124 0.80 -8.03 7.03
C GLU A 124 0.86 -6.56 7.45
N LEU A 125 1.06 -5.64 6.51
CA LEU A 125 1.04 -4.21 6.79
C LEU A 125 -0.36 -3.76 7.26
N ILE A 126 -1.42 -4.24 6.60
CA ILE A 126 -2.81 -4.01 7.03
C ILE A 126 -3.04 -4.54 8.45
N ALA A 127 -2.56 -5.76 8.74
CA ALA A 127 -2.70 -6.38 10.04
C ALA A 127 -2.04 -5.55 11.16
N ARG A 128 -0.83 -5.02 10.89
CA ARG A 128 -0.09 -4.17 11.82
C ARG A 128 -0.79 -2.84 12.05
N PHE A 129 -1.29 -2.19 11.01
CA PHE A 129 -2.07 -0.96 11.14
C PHE A 129 -3.30 -1.15 12.05
N VAL A 130 -4.12 -2.17 11.76
CA VAL A 130 -5.32 -2.48 12.58
C VAL A 130 -4.97 -2.84 14.03
N ARG A 131 -3.81 -3.47 14.26
CA ARG A 131 -3.34 -3.79 15.62
C ARG A 131 -2.95 -2.54 16.41
N HIS A 132 -2.44 -1.50 15.74
CA HIS A 132 -2.00 -0.27 16.38
C HIS A 132 -3.07 0.83 16.43
N CYS A 133 -4.28 0.57 15.93
CA CYS A 133 -5.37 1.54 15.99
C CYS A 133 -5.74 1.85 17.46
N PRO A 134 -5.58 3.12 17.92
CA PRO A 134 -5.83 3.50 19.31
C PRO A 134 -7.26 3.18 19.77
N PHE A 135 -8.25 3.46 18.92
CA PHE A 135 -9.66 3.16 19.19
C PHE A 135 -9.91 1.65 19.35
N CYS A 136 -9.31 0.83 18.48
CA CYS A 136 -9.45 -0.63 18.58
C CYS A 136 -8.76 -1.20 19.82
N ILE A 137 -7.60 -0.66 20.19
CA ILE A 137 -6.85 -1.09 21.39
C ILE A 137 -7.67 -0.77 22.65
N ALA A 138 -8.18 0.46 22.77
CA ALA A 138 -8.97 0.89 23.92
C ALA A 138 -10.25 0.08 24.13
N ARG A 139 -10.79 -0.57 23.08
CA ARG A 139 -11.96 -1.45 23.16
C ARG A 139 -11.63 -2.92 23.44
N ARG A 140 -10.36 -3.32 23.33
CA ARG A 140 -9.90 -4.69 23.60
C ARG A 140 -9.38 -4.86 25.02
N ASN A 141 -8.89 -3.77 25.61
CA ASN A 141 -8.49 -3.67 27.01
C ASN A 141 -9.71 -3.33 27.88
#